data_AF-A0A268NW00-F1
#
_entry.id   AF-A0A268NW00-F1
#
_cell.length_a   1.000
_cell.length_b   1.000
_cell.length_c   1.000
_cell.angle_alpha   90.00
_cell.angle_beta   90.00
_cell.angle_gamma   90.00
#
_symmetry.space_group_name_H-M   'P 1'
#
loop_
_entity.id
_entity.type
_entity.pdbx_description
1 polymer ?
#
loop_
_entity_poly.entity_id
_entity_poly.type
_entity_poly.pdbx_seq_one_letter_code
_entity_poly.pdbx_strand_id
1 'polypeptide(L)'
;MKAKAKIKGAIHLNTVIQQITENQEPKIKHVDAEEQNLYKSGLLLLSTFIKEDFLDLPLLPENIRTNPTDGLFYNLPFYHDESLYQNGRSQDLLVVYQIQEGVLECPLRIEFELLNKSPVNYVIRIFDQSGERTAKYNLVERRNGTNYSNYKELLDMTLSEIVAHFA
;
A
#
# COMPACT_ATOMS: atom_id res chain seq x y z
N MET A 1 -21.30 -12.12 -7.94
CA MET A 1 -19.98 -11.88 -8.57
C MET A 1 -19.96 -10.45 -9.11
N LYS A 2 -19.17 -9.53 -8.54
CA LYS A 2 -18.92 -8.22 -9.18
C LYS A 2 -18.13 -8.46 -10.48
N ALA A 3 -18.50 -7.79 -11.57
CA ALA A 3 -17.81 -7.93 -12.86
C ALA A 3 -16.47 -7.19 -12.83
N LYS A 4 -15.38 -7.87 -13.25
CA LYS A 4 -14.05 -7.25 -13.40
C LYS A 4 -14.09 -6.26 -14.55
N ALA A 5 -13.86 -5.00 -14.27
CA ALA A 5 -13.83 -3.97 -15.30
C ALA A 5 -12.38 -3.66 -15.69
N LYS A 6 -12.15 -3.56 -17.00
CA LYS A 6 -10.87 -3.09 -17.54
C LYS A 6 -10.63 -1.64 -17.12
N ILE A 7 -9.41 -1.34 -16.70
CA ILE A 7 -8.98 0.04 -16.37
C ILE A 7 -8.00 0.53 -17.43
N LYS A 8 -8.15 1.79 -17.86
CA LYS A 8 -7.17 2.48 -18.72
C LYS A 8 -6.19 3.21 -17.80
N GLY A 9 -4.89 3.02 -18.00
CA GLY A 9 -3.88 3.68 -17.19
C GLY A 9 -3.66 5.13 -17.60
N ALA A 10 -3.79 6.05 -16.63
CA ALA A 10 -2.86 7.14 -16.30
C ALA A 10 -3.62 8.14 -15.38
N ILE A 11 -3.61 7.87 -14.08
CA ILE A 11 -3.77 8.92 -13.05
C ILE A 11 -2.34 9.35 -12.72
N HIS A 12 -2.11 10.65 -12.52
CA HIS A 12 -0.78 11.25 -12.40
C HIS A 12 0.11 10.46 -11.41
N LEU A 13 1.34 10.13 -11.81
CA LEU A 13 2.28 9.41 -10.95
C LEU A 13 2.63 10.31 -9.76
N ASN A 14 2.45 9.80 -8.54
CA ASN A 14 2.85 10.55 -7.35
C ASN A 14 4.37 10.81 -7.38
N THR A 15 4.75 12.06 -7.56
CA THR A 15 6.15 12.49 -7.73
C THR A 15 7.00 12.24 -6.50
N VAL A 16 6.41 12.27 -5.30
CA VAL A 16 7.13 12.00 -4.06
C VAL A 16 7.49 10.52 -3.95
N ILE A 17 6.55 9.62 -4.26
CA ILE A 17 6.83 8.18 -4.34
C ILE A 17 7.92 7.88 -5.36
N GLN A 18 7.85 8.51 -6.53
CA GLN A 18 8.90 8.38 -7.53
C GLN A 18 10.27 8.78 -6.95
N GLN A 19 10.37 9.97 -6.37
CA GLN A 19 11.61 10.46 -5.76
C GLN A 19 12.14 9.53 -4.65
N ILE A 20 11.27 8.99 -3.79
CA ILE A 20 11.67 8.04 -2.75
C ILE A 20 12.27 6.79 -3.38
N THR A 21 11.58 6.18 -4.35
CA THR A 21 12.02 4.91 -4.96
C THR A 21 13.27 5.04 -5.82
N GLU A 22 13.54 6.21 -6.40
CA GLU A 22 14.73 6.50 -7.20
C GLU A 22 15.97 6.82 -6.34
N ASN A 23 15.78 7.48 -5.18
CA ASN A 23 16.87 8.02 -4.38
C ASN A 23 17.15 7.26 -3.08
N GLN A 24 16.30 6.31 -2.70
CA GLN A 24 16.40 5.58 -1.44
C GLN A 24 16.25 4.07 -1.65
N GLU A 25 16.91 3.29 -0.80
CA GLU A 25 16.67 1.86 -0.67
C GLU A 25 15.62 1.59 0.40
N PRO A 26 14.78 0.55 0.26
CA PRO A 26 13.94 0.09 1.35
C PRO A 26 14.81 -0.18 2.59
N LYS A 27 14.37 0.28 3.75
CA LYS A 27 15.06 0.05 5.02
C LYS A 27 14.92 -1.38 5.52
N ILE A 28 14.22 -2.26 4.81
CA ILE A 28 14.03 -3.67 5.13
C ILE A 28 15.33 -4.46 4.91
N LYS A 29 16.28 -4.39 5.86
CA LYS A 29 17.65 -4.91 5.72
C LYS A 29 17.75 -6.44 5.66
N HIS A 30 16.68 -7.16 6.01
CA HIS A 30 16.68 -8.62 6.09
C HIS A 30 16.31 -9.31 4.76
N VAL A 31 15.92 -8.54 3.74
CA VAL A 31 15.54 -9.07 2.42
C VAL A 31 16.62 -8.81 1.37
N ASP A 32 16.68 -9.67 0.35
CA ASP A 32 17.62 -9.55 -0.75
C ASP A 32 17.27 -8.41 -1.74
N ALA A 33 18.18 -8.14 -2.67
CA ALA A 33 17.99 -7.07 -3.66
C ALA A 33 16.82 -7.33 -4.62
N GLU A 34 16.46 -8.60 -4.88
CA GLU A 34 15.32 -8.92 -5.73
C GLU A 34 14.03 -8.49 -5.03
N GLU A 35 13.90 -8.82 -3.75
CA GLU A 35 12.76 -8.46 -2.92
C GLU A 35 12.65 -6.94 -2.72
N GLN A 36 13.77 -6.24 -2.49
CA GLN A 36 13.78 -4.76 -2.42
C GLN A 36 13.26 -4.12 -3.72
N ASN A 37 13.59 -4.70 -4.87
CA ASN A 37 13.07 -4.25 -6.16
C ASN A 37 11.57 -4.52 -6.33
N LEU A 38 11.03 -5.56 -5.69
CA LEU A 38 9.58 -5.79 -5.65
C LEU A 38 8.85 -4.71 -4.85
N TYR A 39 9.40 -4.29 -3.70
CA TYR A 39 8.85 -3.15 -2.95
C TYR A 39 8.84 -1.85 -3.78
N LYS A 40 9.97 -1.51 -4.42
CA LYS A 40 10.06 -0.35 -5.32
C LYS A 40 9.03 -0.42 -6.45
N SER A 41 8.97 -1.57 -7.13
CA SER A 41 8.07 -1.78 -8.26
C SER A 41 6.59 -1.73 -7.84
N GLY A 42 6.25 -2.37 -6.72
CA GLY A 42 4.90 -2.39 -6.20
C GLY A 42 4.42 -0.98 -5.81
N LEU A 43 5.26 -0.21 -5.11
CA LEU A 43 4.92 1.14 -4.68
C LEU A 43 4.77 2.11 -5.88
N LEU A 44 5.64 2.00 -6.89
CA LEU A 44 5.51 2.73 -8.15
C LEU A 44 4.25 2.34 -8.93
N LEU A 45 3.87 1.05 -8.94
CA LEU A 45 2.64 0.63 -9.58
C LEU A 45 1.42 1.17 -8.83
N LEU A 46 1.42 1.10 -7.50
CA LEU A 46 0.35 1.62 -6.65
C LEU A 46 0.08 3.10 -6.91
N SER A 47 1.13 3.91 -7.02
CA SER A 47 1.01 5.35 -7.28
C SER A 47 0.47 5.72 -8.66
N THR A 48 0.28 4.75 -9.58
CA THR A 48 -0.41 4.98 -10.86
C THR A 48 -1.93 4.76 -10.81
N PHE A 49 -2.45 4.20 -9.71
CA PHE A 49 -3.83 3.72 -9.61
C PHE A 49 -4.70 4.47 -8.59
N ILE A 50 -4.11 5.02 -7.54
CA ILE A 50 -4.83 5.80 -6.51
C ILE A 50 -4.56 7.29 -6.78
N LYS A 51 -5.54 8.16 -6.47
CA LYS A 51 -5.38 9.62 -6.63
C LYS A 51 -4.39 10.21 -5.62
N GLU A 52 -3.90 11.41 -5.91
CA GLU A 52 -2.82 12.07 -5.15
C GLU A 52 -3.26 12.52 -3.75
N ASP A 53 -2.68 11.93 -2.71
CA ASP A 53 -2.47 12.47 -1.34
C ASP A 53 -1.66 11.46 -0.46
N PHE A 54 -0.89 10.56 -1.08
CA PHE A 54 -0.32 9.38 -0.42
C PHE A 54 0.44 9.67 0.89
N LEU A 55 0.97 10.88 1.03
CA LEU A 55 1.79 11.30 2.16
C LEU A 55 1.20 12.52 2.88
N ASP A 56 -0.10 12.78 2.72
CA ASP A 56 -0.80 13.85 3.44
C ASP A 56 -1.06 13.44 4.90
N LEU A 57 -1.10 12.13 5.18
CA LEU A 57 -1.05 11.61 6.54
C LEU A 57 0.36 11.81 7.12
N PRO A 58 0.50 12.04 8.44
CA PRO A 58 1.82 12.07 9.06
C PRO A 58 2.49 10.70 9.05
N LEU A 59 3.81 10.68 8.91
CA LEU A 59 4.61 9.46 9.05
C LEU A 59 4.52 8.92 10.48
N LEU A 60 4.49 7.60 10.63
CA LEU A 60 4.55 6.95 11.94
C LEU A 60 5.84 7.35 12.70
N PRO A 61 5.73 7.95 13.90
CA PRO A 61 6.91 8.34 14.67
C PRO A 61 7.74 7.12 15.11
N GLU A 62 9.07 7.24 15.12
CA GLU A 62 9.95 6.16 15.63
C GLU A 62 9.71 5.87 17.12
N ASN A 63 9.34 6.89 17.90
CA ASN A 63 9.10 6.82 19.34
C ASN A 63 7.66 6.47 19.72
N ILE A 64 6.85 5.97 18.78
CA ILE A 64 5.42 5.76 19.01
C ILE A 64 5.11 4.81 20.16
N ARG A 65 6.02 3.85 20.43
CA ARG A 65 5.90 2.90 21.55
C ARG A 65 6.20 3.54 22.91
N THR A 66 6.99 4.60 22.96
CA THR A 66 7.43 5.23 24.21
C THR A 66 6.69 6.53 24.51
N ASN A 67 6.12 7.18 23.50
CA ASN A 67 5.31 8.39 23.65
C ASN A 67 4.16 8.39 22.61
N PRO A 68 3.11 7.59 22.83
CA PRO A 68 2.00 7.50 21.88
C PRO A 68 1.28 8.84 21.79
N THR A 69 0.99 9.28 20.57
CA THR A 69 0.13 10.43 20.29
C THR A 69 -1.03 9.94 19.45
N ASP A 70 -2.25 10.28 19.84
CA ASP A 70 -3.45 9.89 19.09
C ASP A 70 -3.43 10.48 17.68
N GLY A 71 -3.90 9.71 16.70
CA GLY A 71 -3.94 10.11 15.30
C GLY A 71 -3.84 8.95 14.32
N LEU A 72 -3.92 9.29 13.04
CA LEU A 72 -3.67 8.39 11.92
C LEU A 72 -2.28 8.65 11.37
N PHE A 73 -1.51 7.58 11.17
CA PHE A 73 -0.15 7.65 10.68
C PHE A 73 0.06 6.64 9.56
N TYR A 74 0.84 6.98 8.54
CA TYR A 74 1.22 6.02 7.51
C TYR A 74 2.65 5.51 7.71
N ASN A 75 2.97 4.39 7.09
CA ASN A 75 4.31 3.86 7.03
C ASN A 75 4.58 3.18 5.68
N LEU A 76 5.81 3.32 5.18
CA LEU A 76 6.31 2.73 3.93
C LEU A 76 7.66 2.01 4.18
N PRO A 77 8.05 1.07 3.31
CA PRO A 77 9.31 0.30 3.42
C PRO A 77 10.59 1.13 3.51
N PHE A 78 10.52 2.41 3.13
CA PHE A 78 11.67 3.32 3.03
C PHE A 78 11.92 4.12 4.31
N TYR A 79 10.95 4.16 5.24
CA TYR A 79 11.06 5.00 6.43
C TYR A 79 11.47 4.23 7.68
N HIS A 80 11.08 2.96 7.79
CA HIS A 80 11.38 2.11 8.95
C HIS A 80 11.75 0.68 8.51
N ASP A 81 12.66 0.03 9.25
CA ASP A 81 13.19 -1.29 8.94
C ASP A 81 12.41 -2.46 9.58
N GLU A 82 11.68 -2.20 10.66
CA GLU A 82 11.07 -3.25 11.51
C GLU A 82 9.54 -3.39 11.40
N SER A 83 8.87 -2.52 10.64
CA SER A 83 7.41 -2.31 10.81
C SER A 83 6.54 -2.73 9.63
N LEU A 84 7.14 -3.26 8.56
CA LEU A 84 6.41 -3.81 7.42
C LEU A 84 6.83 -5.25 7.19
N TYR A 85 5.82 -6.12 7.19
CA TYR A 85 6.00 -7.56 7.15
C TYR A 85 6.01 -8.04 5.70
N GLN A 86 6.82 -9.06 5.43
CA GLN A 86 6.59 -9.93 4.28
C GLN A 86 5.64 -11.04 4.74
N ASN A 87 4.50 -11.20 4.07
CA ASN A 87 3.61 -12.33 4.33
C ASN A 87 3.74 -13.37 3.20
N GLY A 88 4.76 -14.22 3.32
CA GLY A 88 5.04 -15.24 2.32
C GLY A 88 5.47 -14.64 0.98
N ARG A 89 4.51 -14.45 0.06
CA ARG A 89 4.77 -13.96 -1.31
C ARG A 89 4.36 -12.52 -1.55
N SER A 90 3.71 -11.86 -0.58
CA SER A 90 3.28 -10.47 -0.71
C SER A 90 4.16 -9.51 0.09
N GLN A 91 4.30 -8.31 -0.46
CA GLN A 91 5.01 -7.16 0.09
C GLN A 91 4.00 -6.14 0.63
N ASP A 92 4.10 -5.81 1.91
CA ASP A 92 3.34 -4.71 2.52
C ASP A 92 3.88 -3.37 2.00
N LEU A 93 3.17 -2.75 1.06
CA LEU A 93 3.59 -1.50 0.43
C LEU A 93 3.32 -0.28 1.31
N LEU A 94 2.19 -0.31 2.02
CA LEU A 94 1.73 0.80 2.85
C LEU A 94 0.89 0.25 3.99
N VAL A 95 1.14 0.75 5.20
CA VAL A 95 0.29 0.47 6.37
C VAL A 95 -0.14 1.80 6.98
N VAL A 96 -1.42 1.91 7.29
CA VAL A 96 -1.97 3.00 8.09
C VAL A 96 -2.21 2.47 9.49
N TYR A 97 -1.68 3.20 10.46
CA TYR A 97 -1.83 2.96 11.88
C TYR A 97 -2.79 4.00 12.47
N GLN A 98 -3.68 3.55 13.35
CA GLN A 98 -4.52 4.41 14.16
C GLN A 98 -4.08 4.28 15.61
N ILE A 99 -3.90 5.42 16.28
CA ILE A 99 -3.64 5.46 17.70
C ILE A 99 -4.78 6.22 18.35
N GLN A 100 -5.44 5.56 19.28
CA GLN A 100 -6.53 6.14 20.03
C GLN A 100 -6.47 5.65 21.47
N GLU A 101 -6.43 6.57 22.43
CA GLU A 101 -6.36 6.25 23.85
C GLU A 101 -5.16 5.33 24.19
N GLY A 102 -4.05 5.50 23.45
CA GLY A 102 -2.83 4.69 23.60
C GLY A 102 -2.88 3.29 23.00
N VAL A 103 -3.99 2.90 22.35
CA VAL A 103 -4.09 1.63 21.60
C VAL A 103 -3.63 1.85 20.17
N LEU A 104 -2.71 1.02 19.69
CA LEU A 104 -2.22 1.02 18.31
C LEU A 104 -2.97 -0.05 17.50
N GLU A 105 -3.69 0.39 16.48
CA GLU A 105 -4.43 -0.45 15.54
C GLU A 105 -3.93 -0.22 14.11
N CYS A 106 -4.29 -1.14 13.22
CA CYS A 106 -3.94 -1.08 11.81
C CYS A 106 -5.24 -1.18 11.01
N PRO A 107 -5.93 -0.06 10.73
CA PRO A 107 -7.20 -0.08 10.00
C PRO A 107 -7.03 -0.38 8.50
N LEU A 108 -5.88 -0.08 7.92
CA LEU A 108 -5.65 -0.25 6.48
C LEU A 108 -4.24 -0.76 6.17
N ARG A 109 -4.17 -1.79 5.32
CA ARG A 109 -2.91 -2.26 4.74
C ARG A 109 -3.04 -2.42 3.23
N ILE A 110 -2.01 -2.05 2.49
CA ILE A 110 -1.93 -2.23 1.04
C ILE A 110 -0.77 -3.18 0.73
N GLU A 111 -1.07 -4.25 0.00
CA GLU A 111 -0.10 -5.28 -0.37
C GLU A 111 0.09 -5.38 -1.89
N PHE A 112 1.28 -5.80 -2.29
CA PHE A 112 1.60 -6.20 -3.66
C PHE A 112 2.07 -7.65 -3.71
N GLU A 113 1.67 -8.38 -4.76
CA GLU A 113 2.15 -9.73 -5.02
C GLU A 113 2.41 -9.88 -6.52
N LEU A 114 3.64 -10.28 -6.87
CA LEU A 114 4.01 -10.68 -8.22
C LEU A 114 3.61 -12.14 -8.45
N LEU A 115 2.64 -12.37 -9.33
CA LEU A 115 2.09 -13.70 -9.61
C LEU A 115 2.91 -14.47 -10.66
N ASN A 116 3.46 -13.75 -11.66
CA ASN A 116 4.34 -14.29 -12.68
C ASN A 116 5.24 -13.19 -13.25
N LYS A 117 6.49 -13.51 -13.59
CA LYS A 117 7.46 -12.59 -14.23
C LYS A 117 7.26 -12.50 -15.74
N SER A 118 6.82 -13.58 -16.41
CA SER A 118 6.62 -13.58 -17.86
C SER A 118 5.46 -14.51 -18.28
N PRO A 119 4.34 -13.97 -18.78
CA PRO A 119 4.02 -12.54 -18.81
C PRO A 119 3.90 -11.96 -17.39
N VAL A 120 4.24 -10.67 -17.24
CA VAL A 120 4.13 -9.98 -15.94
C VAL A 120 2.66 -9.95 -15.50
N ASN A 121 2.36 -10.69 -14.44
CA ASN A 121 1.07 -10.71 -13.77
C ASN A 121 1.29 -10.35 -12.31
N TYR A 122 0.44 -9.47 -11.78
CA TYR A 122 0.53 -9.01 -10.40
C TYR A 122 -0.84 -8.69 -9.85
N VAL A 123 -0.90 -8.49 -8.55
CA VAL A 123 -2.10 -8.00 -7.87
C VAL A 123 -1.71 -7.03 -6.76
N ILE A 124 -2.45 -5.92 -6.67
CA ILE A 124 -2.40 -4.95 -5.59
C ILE A 124 -3.69 -5.11 -4.79
N ARG A 125 -3.56 -5.19 -3.47
CA ARG A 125 -4.67 -5.47 -2.57
C ARG A 125 -4.77 -4.45 -1.47
N ILE A 126 -6.00 -4.12 -1.10
CA ILE A 126 -6.31 -3.37 0.11
C ILE A 126 -6.90 -4.36 1.10
N PHE A 127 -6.39 -4.33 2.32
CA PHE A 127 -6.92 -5.01 3.49
C PHE A 127 -7.52 -3.96 4.41
N ASP A 128 -8.83 -4.01 4.52
CA ASP A 128 -9.61 -3.28 5.51
C ASP A 128 -9.60 -4.10 6.80
N GLN A 129 -9.13 -3.48 7.87
CA GLN A 129 -8.91 -4.08 9.17
C GLN A 129 -9.53 -3.26 10.31
N SER A 130 -10.38 -2.28 9.99
CA SER A 130 -11.05 -1.43 10.99
C SER A 130 -12.18 -2.17 11.73
N GLY A 131 -12.80 -3.15 11.07
CA GLY A 131 -13.89 -3.95 11.64
C GLY A 131 -13.42 -5.22 12.37
N GLU A 132 -14.39 -5.97 12.92
CA GLU A 132 -14.12 -7.25 13.62
C GLU A 132 -13.45 -8.32 12.73
N ARG A 133 -13.56 -8.17 11.40
CA ARG A 133 -13.00 -9.11 10.42
C ARG A 133 -12.26 -8.35 9.35
N THR A 134 -11.07 -8.85 9.00
CA THR A 134 -10.31 -8.34 7.87
C THR A 134 -11.04 -8.61 6.55
N ALA A 135 -11.33 -7.56 5.79
CA ALA A 135 -11.87 -7.65 4.44
C ALA A 135 -10.78 -7.38 3.39
N LYS A 136 -10.75 -8.22 2.35
CA LYS A 136 -9.71 -8.20 1.31
C LYS A 136 -10.27 -7.74 -0.03
N TYR A 137 -9.68 -6.71 -0.60
CA TYR A 137 -10.08 -6.09 -1.86
C TYR A 137 -8.94 -6.17 -2.86
N ASN A 138 -9.11 -6.90 -3.97
CA ASN A 138 -8.17 -6.84 -5.09
C ASN A 138 -8.40 -5.52 -5.84
N LEU A 139 -7.67 -4.47 -5.45
CA LEU A 139 -7.76 -3.13 -6.03
C LEU A 139 -7.41 -3.17 -7.52
N VAL A 140 -6.26 -3.77 -7.85
CA VAL A 140 -5.83 -3.97 -9.24
C VAL A 140 -5.30 -5.38 -9.40
N GLU A 141 -5.69 -6.03 -10.49
CA GLU A 141 -5.11 -7.29 -10.93
C GLU A 141 -4.71 -7.20 -12.39
N ARG A 142 -3.44 -7.49 -12.67
CA ARG A 142 -2.92 -7.59 -14.04
C ARG A 142 -2.92 -9.05 -14.49
N ARG A 143 -3.57 -9.31 -15.62
CA ARG A 143 -3.57 -10.60 -16.30
C ARG A 143 -3.29 -10.41 -17.78
N ASN A 144 -2.27 -11.08 -18.29
CA ASN A 144 -1.92 -11.12 -19.72
C ASN A 144 -1.84 -9.70 -20.33
N GLY A 145 -1.15 -8.80 -19.65
CA GLY A 145 -0.92 -7.43 -20.11
C GLY A 145 -2.07 -6.44 -19.85
N THR A 146 -3.21 -6.89 -19.31
CA THR A 146 -4.36 -6.02 -19.03
C THR A 146 -4.63 -5.91 -17.53
N ASN A 147 -4.90 -4.69 -17.06
CA ASN A 147 -5.25 -4.42 -15.66
C ASN A 147 -6.78 -4.42 -15.48
N TYR A 148 -7.24 -5.00 -14.37
CA TYR A 148 -8.64 -5.17 -14.01
C TYR A 148 -8.87 -4.71 -12.56
N SER A 149 -10.06 -4.21 -12.27
CA SER A 149 -10.51 -3.93 -10.90
C SER A 149 -11.97 -4.35 -10.70
N ASN A 150 -12.28 -4.82 -9.49
CA ASN A 150 -13.65 -5.05 -9.01
C ASN A 150 -14.18 -3.88 -8.16
N TYR A 151 -13.33 -2.90 -7.86
CA TYR A 151 -13.55 -1.82 -6.91
C TYR A 151 -13.07 -0.51 -7.54
N LYS A 152 -13.73 -0.11 -8.63
CA LYS A 152 -13.35 1.09 -9.39
C LYS A 152 -13.51 2.35 -8.56
N GLU A 153 -14.52 2.35 -7.69
CA GLU A 153 -14.78 3.41 -6.72
C GLU A 153 -13.54 3.76 -5.90
N LEU A 154 -12.72 2.77 -5.51
CA LEU A 154 -11.51 2.99 -4.72
C LEU A 154 -10.35 3.56 -5.55
N LEU A 155 -10.36 3.39 -6.87
CA LEU A 155 -9.33 3.98 -7.76
C LEU A 155 -9.57 5.49 -7.95
N ASP A 156 -10.81 5.93 -7.75
CA ASP A 156 -11.19 7.33 -7.83
C ASP A 156 -11.06 8.06 -6.48
N MET A 157 -10.63 7.35 -5.43
CA MET A 157 -10.36 7.91 -4.10
C MET A 157 -8.87 8.24 -3.96
N THR A 158 -8.57 9.25 -3.16
CA THR A 158 -7.24 9.47 -2.60
C THR A 158 -6.97 8.44 -1.49
N LEU A 159 -5.73 8.27 -1.04
CA LEU A 159 -5.40 7.40 0.09
C LEU A 159 -6.14 7.82 1.37
N SER A 160 -6.21 9.12 1.69
CA SER A 160 -6.93 9.58 2.89
C SER A 160 -8.43 9.31 2.77
N GLU A 161 -9.01 9.44 1.58
CA GLU A 161 -10.40 9.05 1.31
C GLU A 161 -10.61 7.54 1.47
N ILE A 162 -9.66 6.70 1.03
CA ILE A 162 -9.70 5.25 1.25
C ILE A 162 -9.64 4.93 2.75
N VAL A 163 -8.76 5.59 3.50
CA VAL A 163 -8.67 5.41 4.95
C VAL A 163 -9.98 5.80 5.63
N ALA A 164 -10.54 6.97 5.29
CA ALA A 164 -11.82 7.43 5.83
C ALA A 164 -13.02 6.58 5.38
N HIS A 165 -12.92 5.89 4.24
CA HIS A 165 -13.95 4.96 3.77
C HIS A 165 -14.04 3.70 4.64
N PHE A 166 -12.91 3.28 5.23
CA PHE A 166 -12.84 2.09 6.07
C PHE A 166 -12.83 2.38 7.57
N ALA A 167 -12.31 3.54 8.01
CA ALA A 167 -12.24 3.96 9.41
C ALA A 167 -13.61 4.30 10.04
#